data_AF-A0A4Q9RCU6-F1
#
_entry.id   AF-A0A4Q9RCU6-F1
#
_cell.length_a   1.000
_cell.length_b   1.000
_cell.length_c   1.000
_cell.angle_alpha   90.00
_cell.angle_beta   90.00
_cell.angle_gamma   90.00
#
_symmetry.space_group_name_H-M   'P 1'
#
loop_
_entity.id
_entity.type
_entity.pdbx_description
1 polymer ?
#
loop_
_entity_poly.entity_id
_entity_poly.type
_entity_poly.pdbx_seq_one_letter_code
_entity_poly.pdbx_strand_id
1 'polypeptide(L)'
;MSVTTVRLQPELEEKLAEMAEKLQRSKSWLINQALREFFERQAQEQARWQETLEAMESVAQGRAVSGTAVHEWLQSWSSADELPPPK
;
A
#
# COMPACT_ATOMS: atom_id res chain seq x y z
N MET A 1 -11.56 -3.76 27.29
CA MET A 1 -11.93 -3.51 25.88
C MET A 1 -13.09 -2.55 25.87
N SER A 2 -13.03 -1.47 25.07
CA SER A 2 -14.17 -0.58 24.86
C SER A 2 -15.13 -1.20 23.84
N VAL A 3 -16.41 -0.89 23.97
CA VAL A 3 -17.46 -1.34 23.05
C VAL A 3 -17.94 -0.12 22.28
N THR A 4 -17.96 -0.21 20.96
CA THR A 4 -18.52 0.80 20.06
C THR A 4 -19.73 0.20 19.37
N THR A 5 -20.89 0.83 19.53
CA THR A 5 -22.11 0.44 18.81
C THR A 5 -22.16 1.14 17.47
N VAL A 6 -22.34 0.38 16.39
CA VAL A 6 -22.40 0.90 15.02
C VAL A 6 -23.70 0.43 14.40
N ARG A 7 -24.37 1.33 13.67
CA ARG A 7 -25.54 0.97 12.84
C ARG A 7 -25.03 0.49 11.49
N LEU A 8 -25.37 -0.74 11.12
CA LEU A 8 -25.05 -1.30 9.80
C LEU A 8 -26.25 -1.11 8.87
N GLN A 9 -25.98 -0.86 7.59
CA GLN A 9 -27.01 -0.95 6.56
C GLN A 9 -27.42 -2.42 6.40
N PRO A 10 -28.70 -2.74 6.15
CA PRO A 10 -29.18 -4.13 6.07
C PRO A 10 -28.37 -5.01 5.11
N GLU A 11 -27.99 -4.46 3.96
CA GLU A 11 -27.24 -5.17 2.92
C GLU A 11 -25.82 -5.52 3.38
N LEU A 12 -25.22 -4.69 4.24
CA LEU A 12 -23.90 -4.94 4.81
C LEU A 12 -23.97 -5.96 5.94
N GLU A 13 -25.04 -5.94 6.73
CA GLU A 13 -25.27 -6.93 7.78
C GLU A 13 -25.46 -8.35 7.21
N GLU A 14 -26.21 -8.47 6.12
CA GLU A 14 -26.41 -9.74 5.41
C GLU A 14 -25.07 -10.30 4.90
N LYS A 15 -24.30 -9.49 4.17
CA LYS A 15 -22.96 -9.88 3.69
C LYS A 15 -22.01 -10.28 4.82
N LEU A 16 -22.07 -9.57 5.95
CA LEU A 16 -21.26 -9.89 7.12
C LEU A 16 -21.67 -11.23 7.74
N ALA A 17 -22.96 -11.55 7.76
CA ALA A 17 -23.47 -12.83 8.25
C ALA A 17 -23.01 -13.99 7.34
N GLU A 18 -23.21 -13.86 6.03
CA GLU A 18 -22.76 -14.87 5.05
C GLU A 18 -21.25 -15.12 5.15
N MET A 19 -20.47 -14.06 5.30
CA MET A 19 -19.02 -14.17 5.42
C MET A 19 -18.58 -14.79 6.75
N ALA A 20 -19.27 -14.46 7.84
CA ALA A 20 -19.06 -15.07 9.15
C ALA A 20 -19.27 -16.59 9.11
N GLU A 21 -20.36 -17.04 8.47
CA GLU A 21 -20.65 -18.47 8.27
C GLU A 21 -19.60 -19.14 7.38
N LYS A 22 -19.32 -18.55 6.21
CA LYS A 22 -18.36 -19.11 5.24
C LYS A 22 -16.96 -19.29 5.83
N LEU A 23 -16.50 -18.31 6.62
CA LEU A 23 -15.17 -18.32 7.22
C LEU A 23 -15.13 -18.99 8.60
N GLN A 24 -16.27 -19.42 9.14
CA GLN A 24 -16.41 -19.95 10.49
C GLN A 24 -15.83 -19.00 11.56
N ARG A 25 -16.14 -17.70 11.44
CA ARG A 25 -15.68 -16.64 12.34
C ARG A 25 -16.84 -15.82 12.86
N SER A 26 -16.70 -15.22 14.04
CA SER A 26 -17.72 -14.32 14.56
C SER A 26 -17.76 -13.01 13.78
N LYS A 27 -18.95 -12.40 13.68
CA LYS A 27 -19.13 -11.06 13.09
C LYS A 27 -18.18 -10.02 13.71
N SER A 28 -18.02 -10.07 15.04
CA SER A 28 -17.10 -9.18 15.78
C SER A 28 -15.63 -9.38 15.38
N TRP A 29 -15.19 -10.62 15.17
CA TRP A 29 -13.84 -10.89 14.70
C TRP A 29 -13.61 -10.31 13.30
N LEU A 30 -14.57 -10.51 12.38
CA LEU A 30 -14.49 -9.97 11.02
C LEU A 30 -14.50 -8.44 10.99
N ILE A 31 -15.34 -7.79 11.80
CA ILE A 31 -15.36 -6.32 11.91
C ILE A 31 -14.00 -5.81 12.39
N ASN A 32 -13.43 -6.42 13.43
CA ASN A 32 -12.11 -6.01 13.93
C ASN A 32 -11.01 -6.23 12.88
N GLN A 33 -11.07 -7.34 12.14
CA GLN A 33 -10.11 -7.61 11.07
C GLN A 33 -10.23 -6.57 9.94
N ALA A 34 -11.44 -6.29 9.48
CA ALA A 34 -11.69 -5.29 8.44
C ALA A 34 -11.22 -3.90 8.85
N LEU A 35 -11.39 -3.52 10.13
CA LEU A 35 -10.90 -2.25 10.66
C LEU A 35 -9.37 -2.19 10.67
N ARG A 36 -8.68 -3.26 11.09
CA ARG A 36 -7.20 -3.31 11.05
C ARG A 36 -6.69 -3.12 9.64
N GLU A 37 -7.20 -3.91 8.70
CA GLU A 37 -6.80 -3.83 7.29
C GLU A 37 -7.15 -2.46 6.68
N PHE A 38 -8.26 -1.84 7.08
CA PHE A 38 -8.62 -0.50 6.64
C PHE A 38 -7.58 0.53 7.09
N PHE A 39 -7.20 0.52 8.38
CA PHE A 39 -6.20 1.46 8.89
C PHE A 39 -4.82 1.23 8.29
N GLU A 40 -4.41 -0.03 8.08
CA GLU A 40 -3.17 -0.36 7.39
C GLU A 40 -3.14 0.20 5.97
N ARG A 41 -4.24 0.02 5.20
CA ARG A 41 -4.36 0.60 3.85
C ARG A 41 -4.29 2.11 3.87
N GLN A 42 -4.99 2.78 4.79
CA GLN A 42 -4.96 4.24 4.91
C GLN A 42 -3.55 4.77 5.24
N ALA A 43 -2.85 4.10 6.16
CA ALA A 43 -1.47 4.47 6.49
C ALA A 43 -0.52 4.28 5.29
N GLN A 44 -0.68 3.21 4.52
CA GLN A 44 0.11 2.96 3.31
C GLN A 44 -0.18 3.98 2.21
N GLU A 45 -1.46 4.34 1.99
CA GLU A 45 -1.84 5.38 1.02
C GLU A 45 -1.22 6.73 1.38
N GLN A 46 -1.25 7.11 2.66
CA GLN A 46 -0.64 8.34 3.13
C GLN A 46 0.89 8.34 2.96
N ALA A 47 1.56 7.22 3.27
CA ALA A 47 3.00 7.08 3.09
C ALA A 47 3.39 7.23 1.60
N ARG A 48 2.72 6.50 0.71
CA ARG A 48 2.94 6.59 -0.75
C ARG A 48 2.71 8.00 -1.29
N TRP A 49 1.70 8.69 -0.75
CA TRP A 49 1.43 10.08 -1.13
C TRP A 49 2.59 11.01 -0.72
N GLN A 50 3.12 10.87 0.48
CA GLN A 50 4.29 11.64 0.93
C GLN A 50 5.52 11.32 0.09
N GLU A 51 5.82 10.04 -0.14
CA GLU A 51 6.93 9.61 -1.00
C GLU A 51 6.82 10.21 -2.42
N THR A 52 5.61 10.30 -2.96
CA THR A 52 5.35 10.90 -4.27
C THR A 52 5.68 12.40 -4.26
N LEU A 53 5.24 13.13 -3.23
CA LEU A 53 5.55 14.56 -3.10
C LEU A 53 7.04 14.81 -2.96
N GLU A 54 7.75 14.00 -2.16
CA GLU A 54 9.20 14.07 -2.00
C GLU A 54 9.93 13.81 -3.32
N ALA A 55 9.50 12.79 -4.08
CA ALA A 55 10.06 12.49 -5.39
C ALA A 55 9.83 13.64 -6.39
N MET A 56 8.63 14.23 -6.40
CA MET A 56 8.31 15.39 -7.24
C MET A 56 9.19 16.61 -6.88
N GLU A 57 9.41 16.86 -5.59
CA GLU A 57 10.29 17.94 -5.14
C GLU A 57 11.75 17.69 -5.56
N SER A 58 12.25 16.46 -5.43
CA SER A 58 13.59 16.07 -5.87
C SER A 58 13.79 16.37 -7.36
N VAL A 59 12.82 16.00 -8.20
CA VAL A 59 12.85 16.29 -9.65
C VAL A 59 12.79 17.79 -9.91
N ALA A 60 11.94 18.54 -9.19
CA ALA A 60 11.85 20.00 -9.32
C ALA A 60 13.17 20.71 -8.97
N GLN A 61 13.97 20.14 -8.05
CA GLN A 61 15.30 20.62 -7.71
C GLN A 61 16.40 20.16 -8.68
N GLY A 62 16.04 19.50 -9.79
CA GLY A 62 16.97 18.99 -10.79
C GLY A 62 17.72 17.72 -10.36
N ARG A 63 17.33 17.09 -9.24
CA ARG A 63 17.92 15.83 -8.76
C ARG A 63 17.28 14.65 -9.50
N ALA A 64 17.54 14.56 -10.80
CA ALA A 64 17.08 13.50 -11.68
C ALA A 64 18.23 12.94 -12.52
N VAL A 65 18.17 11.64 -12.82
CA VAL A 65 19.18 10.93 -13.62
C VAL A 65 18.69 10.68 -15.04
N SER A 66 19.61 10.59 -16.01
CA SER A 66 19.26 10.27 -17.39
C SER A 66 18.67 8.87 -17.50
N GLY A 67 17.48 8.76 -18.12
CA GLY A 67 16.85 7.46 -18.38
C GLY A 67 17.71 6.53 -19.25
N THR A 68 18.47 7.07 -20.20
CA THR A 68 19.40 6.29 -21.03
C THR A 68 20.53 5.71 -20.18
N ALA A 69 21.13 6.51 -19.29
CA ALA A 69 22.20 6.05 -18.41
C ALA A 69 21.70 4.98 -17.42
N VAL A 70 20.45 5.12 -16.93
CA VAL A 70 19.80 4.08 -16.12
C VAL A 70 19.60 2.80 -16.93
N HIS A 71 19.18 2.89 -18.20
CA HIS A 71 18.98 1.72 -19.03
C HIS A 71 20.30 0.99 -19.31
N GLU A 72 21.36 1.71 -19.69
CA GLU A 72 22.69 1.14 -19.90
C GLU A 72 23.21 0.45 -18.64
N TRP A 73 23.01 1.07 -17.47
CA TRP A 73 23.34 0.46 -16.19
C TRP A 73 22.57 -0.83 -15.93
N LEU A 74 21.24 -0.82 -16.08
CA LEU A 74 20.40 -2.02 -15.90
C LEU A 74 20.77 -3.16 -16.84
N GLN A 75 21.17 -2.86 -18.08
CA GLN A 75 21.59 -3.87 -19.06
C GLN A 75 22.95 -4.50 -18.72
N SER A 76 23.79 -3.76 -17.99
CA SER A 76 25.11 -4.27 -17.54
C SER A 76 25.02 -5.21 -16.34
N TRP A 77 23.87 -5.28 -15.66
CA TRP A 77 23.68 -6.15 -14.50
C TRP A 77 23.92 -7.62 -14.86
N SER A 78 24.60 -8.34 -13.96
CA SER A 78 24.97 -9.75 -14.16
C SER A 78 25.92 -10.02 -15.34
N SER A 79 26.53 -8.98 -15.90
CA SER A 79 27.67 -9.09 -16.81
C SER A 79 28.99 -8.95 -16.05
N ALA A 80 30.10 -9.32 -16.70
CA ALA A 80 31.43 -9.11 -16.14
C ALA A 80 31.81 -7.61 -16.04
N ASP A 81 31.15 -6.75 -16.81
CA ASP A 81 31.41 -5.32 -16.93
C ASP A 81 30.22 -4.50 -16.38
N GLU A 82 29.73 -4.86 -15.20
CA GLU A 82 28.63 -4.14 -14.55
C GLU A 82 29.01 -2.67 -14.29
N LEU A 83 28.19 -1.75 -14.80
CA LEU A 83 28.38 -0.31 -14.67
C LEU A 83 27.97 0.17 -13.27
N PRO A 84 28.54 1.29 -12.76
CA PRO A 84 28.06 1.89 -11.53
C PRO A 84 26.69 2.58 -11.73
N PRO A 85 25.85 2.68 -10.68
CA PRO A 85 24.58 3.40 -10.76
C PRO A 85 24.77 4.86 -11.17
N PRO A 86 23.94 5.39 -12.08
CA PRO A 86 24.00 6.79 -12.49
C PRO A 86 23.64 7.73 -11.33
N LYS A 87 24.21 8.95 -11.36
CA LYS A 87 24.05 9.98 -10.33
C LYS A 87 23.36 11.22 -10.87
#